data_AF-F2RG04-F1
#
_entry.id   AF-F2RG04-F1
#
_cell.length_a   1.000
_cell.length_b   1.000
_cell.length_c   1.000
_cell.angle_alpha   90.00
_cell.angle_beta   90.00
_cell.angle_gamma   90.00
#
_symmetry.space_group_name_H-M   'P 1'
#
loop_
_entity.id
_entity.type
_entity.pdbx_description
1 polymer ?
#
loop_
_entity_poly.entity_id
_entity_poly.type
_entity_poly.pdbx_seq_one_letter_code
_entity_poly.pdbx_strand_id
1 'polypeptide(L)'
;MDTDIEQRFQRITAFIEARLTPLFDPANGSDHGFGMDDTSRALRATRYTVQAASAVNGLVEKRESAPELRQIVDQALEHNWDVLRSVARMWEDHPDFLKEFKAHSWDVVGAV
;
A
#
# COMPACT_ATOMS: atom_id res chain seq x y z
N MET A 1 2.99 6.50 -19.36
CA MET A 1 4.03 6.40 -18.31
C MET A 1 3.38 6.10 -16.96
N ASP A 2 2.11 6.46 -16.78
CA ASP A 2 1.34 6.34 -15.52
C ASP A 2 0.88 4.93 -15.16
N THR A 3 0.82 4.02 -16.15
CA THR A 3 0.54 2.60 -15.90
C THR A 3 1.59 1.95 -14.98
N ASP A 4 2.82 2.48 -14.91
CA ASP A 4 3.84 1.99 -13.98
C ASP A 4 3.54 2.39 -12.52
N ILE A 5 2.96 3.59 -12.29
CA ILE A 5 2.59 4.05 -10.94
C ILE A 5 1.49 3.15 -10.38
N GLU A 6 0.40 2.99 -11.13
CA GLU A 6 -0.72 2.13 -10.72
C GLU A 6 -0.25 0.70 -10.48
N GLN A 7 0.59 0.16 -11.39
CA GLN A 7 1.12 -1.19 -11.24
C GLN A 7 2.00 -1.34 -9.99
N ARG A 8 2.83 -0.36 -9.63
CA ARG A 8 3.64 -0.41 -8.40
C ARG A 8 2.77 -0.45 -7.15
N PHE A 9 1.75 0.42 -7.10
CA PHE A 9 0.78 0.41 -6.01
C PHE A 9 0.02 -0.91 -5.93
N GLN A 10 -0.39 -1.47 -7.07
CA GLN A 10 -1.02 -2.79 -7.13
C GLN A 10 -0.08 -3.90 -6.63
N ARG A 11 1.19 -3.90 -7.03
CA ARG A 11 2.17 -4.91 -6.60
C ARG A 11 2.42 -4.88 -5.09
N ILE A 12 2.68 -3.71 -4.51
CA ILE A 12 2.91 -3.61 -3.06
C ILE A 12 1.63 -3.90 -2.26
N THR A 13 0.46 -3.47 -2.76
CA THR A 13 -0.83 -3.79 -2.14
C THR A 13 -1.08 -5.29 -2.16
N ALA A 14 -0.91 -5.95 -3.31
CA ALA A 14 -1.08 -7.40 -3.43
C ALA A 14 -0.09 -8.17 -2.54
N PHE A 15 1.16 -7.70 -2.45
CA PHE A 15 2.15 -8.28 -1.53
C PHE A 15 1.66 -8.22 -0.09
N ILE A 16 1.18 -7.07 0.38
CA ILE A 16 0.68 -6.87 1.74
C ILE A 16 -0.60 -7.67 1.97
N GLU A 17 -1.57 -7.62 1.05
CA GLU A 17 -2.85 -8.31 1.17
C GLU A 17 -2.68 -9.83 1.22
N ALA A 18 -1.72 -10.39 0.49
CA ALA A 18 -1.41 -11.82 0.57
C ALA A 18 -0.91 -12.24 1.97
N ARG A 19 -0.37 -11.31 2.78
CA ARG A 19 0.08 -11.58 4.16
C ARG A 19 -0.99 -11.22 5.18
N LEU A 20 -1.74 -10.15 4.96
CA LEU A 20 -2.80 -9.73 5.86
C LEU A 20 -4.04 -10.64 5.75
N THR A 21 -4.46 -11.01 4.56
CA THR A 21 -5.72 -11.76 4.34
C THR A 21 -5.79 -13.08 5.11
N PRO A 22 -4.73 -13.94 5.12
CA PRO A 22 -4.75 -15.18 5.89
C PRO A 22 -4.93 -14.98 7.40
N LEU A 23 -4.56 -13.80 7.93
CA LEU A 23 -4.75 -13.44 9.35
C LEU A 23 -6.20 -13.11 9.70
N PHE A 24 -7.10 -13.04 8.70
CA PHE A 24 -8.54 -12.87 8.88
C PHE A 24 -9.34 -14.14 8.56
N ASP A 25 -8.68 -15.24 8.19
CA ASP A 25 -9.36 -16.50 7.85
C ASP A 25 -9.83 -17.23 9.13
N PRO A 26 -11.15 -17.46 9.30
CA PRO A 26 -11.68 -18.18 10.46
C PRO A 26 -11.07 -19.57 10.66
N ALA A 27 -10.62 -20.24 9.59
CA ALA A 27 -10.01 -21.57 9.66
C ALA A 27 -8.62 -21.56 10.34
N ASN A 28 -7.97 -20.40 10.45
CA ASN A 28 -6.66 -20.24 11.07
C ASN A 28 -6.71 -19.91 12.58
N GLY A 29 -7.87 -20.07 13.24
CA GLY A 29 -7.92 -20.30 14.69
C GLY A 29 -7.94 -19.09 15.64
N SER A 30 -8.45 -17.94 15.24
CA SER A 30 -8.79 -16.83 16.13
C SER A 30 -10.11 -16.20 15.69
N ASP A 31 -10.75 -15.45 16.58
CA ASP A 31 -11.94 -14.67 16.24
C ASP A 31 -11.60 -13.47 15.29
N HIS A 32 -10.35 -13.40 14.80
CA HIS A 32 -9.82 -12.95 13.49
C HIS A 32 -10.52 -11.76 12.79
N GLY A 33 -10.70 -10.67 13.54
CA GLY A 33 -11.28 -9.43 13.01
C GLY A 33 -12.74 -9.18 13.37
N PHE A 34 -13.38 -10.11 14.08
CA PHE A 34 -14.69 -9.92 14.72
C PHE A 34 -14.59 -9.94 16.25
N GLY A 35 -13.54 -10.53 16.81
CA GLY A 35 -13.14 -10.37 18.20
C GLY A 35 -12.91 -8.90 18.59
N MET A 36 -13.23 -8.55 19.84
CA MET A 36 -13.03 -7.21 20.41
C MET A 36 -11.68 -7.06 21.12
N ASP A 37 -10.76 -8.01 20.98
CA ASP A 37 -9.41 -7.96 21.56
C ASP A 37 -8.46 -7.02 20.79
N ASP A 38 -7.36 -6.62 21.44
CA ASP A 38 -6.42 -5.63 20.91
C ASP A 38 -5.69 -6.10 19.65
N THR A 39 -5.45 -7.40 19.49
CA THR A 39 -4.80 -7.96 18.30
C THR A 39 -5.72 -7.87 17.09
N SER A 40 -6.98 -8.32 17.24
CA SER A 40 -8.01 -8.20 16.19
C SER A 40 -8.29 -6.75 15.81
N ARG A 41 -8.24 -5.80 16.77
CA ARG A 41 -8.37 -4.36 16.51
C ARG A 41 -7.17 -3.84 15.71
N ALA A 42 -5.95 -4.18 16.11
CA ALA A 42 -4.73 -3.77 15.41
C ALA A 42 -4.72 -4.28 13.96
N LEU A 43 -5.05 -5.55 13.73
CA LEU A 43 -5.11 -6.14 12.39
C LEU A 43 -6.13 -5.41 11.50
N ARG A 44 -7.35 -5.15 12.02
CA ARG A 44 -8.35 -4.37 11.29
C ARG A 44 -7.85 -2.97 10.95
N ALA A 45 -7.24 -2.27 11.91
CA ALA A 45 -6.69 -0.95 11.69
C ALA A 45 -5.64 -0.97 10.56
N THR A 46 -4.69 -1.92 10.60
CA THR A 46 -3.70 -2.11 9.53
C THR A 46 -4.36 -2.37 8.18
N ARG A 47 -5.37 -3.25 8.12
CA ARG A 47 -6.10 -3.52 6.87
C ARG A 47 -6.79 -2.27 6.32
N TYR A 48 -7.45 -1.48 7.16
CA TYR A 48 -8.09 -0.24 6.74
C TYR A 48 -7.08 0.80 6.26
N THR A 49 -5.92 0.91 6.92
CA THR A 49 -4.81 1.76 6.47
C THR A 49 -4.32 1.34 5.08
N VAL A 50 -4.12 0.04 4.83
CA VAL A 50 -3.70 -0.47 3.51
C VAL A 50 -4.75 -0.17 2.45
N GLN A 51 -6.03 -0.42 2.73
CA GLN A 51 -7.12 -0.15 1.79
C GLN A 51 -7.19 1.34 1.44
N ALA A 52 -7.11 2.22 2.44
CA ALA A 52 -7.09 3.67 2.22
C ALA A 52 -5.87 4.08 1.39
N ALA A 53 -4.68 3.55 1.71
CA ALA A 53 -3.46 3.90 1.01
C ALA A 53 -3.37 3.34 -0.43
N SER A 54 -4.08 2.25 -0.72
CA SER A 54 -4.15 1.65 -2.06
C SER A 54 -5.09 2.39 -3.03
N ALA A 55 -5.90 3.34 -2.55
CA ALA A 55 -6.92 4.03 -3.34
C ALA A 55 -6.32 5.14 -4.24
N VAL A 56 -5.31 4.79 -5.06
CA VAL A 56 -4.50 5.75 -5.81
C VAL A 56 -4.97 6.03 -7.25
N ASN A 57 -5.80 5.17 -7.85
CA ASN A 57 -6.22 5.33 -9.26
C ASN A 57 -6.81 6.73 -9.53
N GLY A 58 -7.68 7.21 -8.64
CA GLY A 58 -8.26 8.55 -8.77
C GLY A 58 -7.27 9.71 -8.59
N LEU A 59 -6.10 9.46 -7.99
CA LEU A 59 -5.00 10.43 -7.92
C LEU A 59 -4.19 10.41 -9.22
N VAL A 60 -3.90 9.24 -9.76
CA VAL A 60 -3.17 9.08 -11.03
C VAL A 60 -3.92 9.74 -12.18
N GLU A 61 -5.23 9.51 -12.30
CA GLU A 61 -6.07 10.16 -13.31
C GLU A 61 -6.09 11.69 -13.17
N LYS A 62 -6.11 12.20 -11.92
CA LYS A 62 -6.07 13.65 -11.63
C LYS A 62 -4.73 14.28 -11.98
N ARG A 63 -3.63 13.54 -11.83
CA ARG A 63 -2.28 14.01 -12.16
C ARG A 63 -2.18 14.49 -13.62
N GLU A 64 -2.84 13.76 -14.52
CA GLU A 64 -2.85 14.03 -15.96
C GLU A 64 -3.93 15.06 -16.35
N SER A 65 -5.11 14.98 -15.73
CA SER A 65 -6.26 15.82 -16.10
C SER A 65 -6.27 17.21 -15.47
N ALA A 66 -5.52 17.43 -14.39
CA ALA A 66 -5.43 18.71 -13.66
C ALA A 66 -3.96 19.08 -13.36
N PRO A 67 -3.19 19.56 -14.36
CA PRO A 67 -1.77 19.87 -14.21
C PRO A 67 -1.45 20.88 -13.10
N GLU A 68 -2.39 21.79 -12.81
CA GLU A 68 -2.30 22.75 -11.71
C GLU A 68 -2.31 22.09 -10.31
N LEU A 69 -2.83 20.87 -10.20
CA LEU A 69 -2.83 20.08 -8.98
C LEU A 69 -1.66 19.10 -8.89
N ARG A 70 -0.78 19.05 -9.90
CA ARG A 70 0.26 18.02 -10.02
C ARG A 70 1.12 17.88 -8.77
N GLN A 71 1.59 18.99 -8.20
CA GLN A 71 2.42 18.95 -6.99
C GLN A 71 1.67 18.35 -5.78
N ILE A 72 0.38 18.65 -5.64
CA ILE A 72 -0.46 18.14 -4.55
C ILE A 72 -0.72 16.64 -4.76
N VAL A 73 -0.98 16.23 -6.01
CA VAL A 73 -1.18 14.83 -6.38
C VAL A 73 0.09 14.03 -6.15
N ASP A 74 1.25 14.54 -6.58
CA ASP A 74 2.57 13.96 -6.39
C ASP A 74 2.87 13.76 -4.89
N GLN A 75 2.61 14.75 -4.05
CA GLN A 75 2.74 14.64 -2.59
C GLN A 75 1.80 13.59 -1.99
N ALA A 76 0.57 13.50 -2.50
CA ALA A 76 -0.38 12.49 -2.04
C ALA A 76 0.08 11.07 -2.43
N LEU A 77 0.58 10.88 -3.65
CA LEU A 77 1.15 9.60 -4.09
C LEU A 77 2.36 9.22 -3.22
N GLU A 78 3.24 10.18 -2.90
CA GLU A 78 4.36 9.97 -1.98
C GLU A 78 3.91 9.45 -0.62
N HIS A 79 2.95 10.13 -0.01
CA HIS A 79 2.43 9.75 1.29
C HIS A 79 1.83 8.34 1.28
N ASN A 80 1.02 8.02 0.27
CA ASN A 80 0.41 6.69 0.16
C ASN A 80 1.46 5.59 -0.06
N TRP A 81 2.50 5.87 -0.86
CA TRP A 81 3.63 4.96 -1.02
C TRP A 81 4.35 4.73 0.31
N ASP A 82 4.59 5.79 1.08
CA ASP A 82 5.26 5.72 2.37
C ASP A 82 4.49 4.90 3.42
N VAL A 83 3.17 4.98 3.39
CA VAL A 83 2.31 4.13 4.23
C VAL A 83 2.44 2.66 3.83
N LEU A 84 2.30 2.35 2.54
CA LEU A 84 2.36 0.96 2.05
C LEU A 84 3.74 0.33 2.27
N ARG A 85 4.84 1.04 1.98
CA ARG A 85 6.20 0.52 2.25
C ARG A 85 6.42 0.24 3.73
N SER A 86 5.86 1.06 4.63
CA SER A 86 6.06 0.91 6.07
C SER A 86 5.42 -0.38 6.56
N VAL A 87 4.24 -0.71 6.01
CA VAL A 87 3.57 -1.99 6.25
C VAL A 87 4.35 -3.14 5.60
N ALA A 88 4.75 -3.00 4.33
CA ALA A 88 5.49 -4.06 3.61
C ALA A 88 6.82 -4.45 4.29
N ARG A 89 7.51 -3.49 4.92
CA ARG A 89 8.77 -3.73 5.66
C ARG A 89 8.64 -4.68 6.85
N MET A 90 7.42 -4.93 7.33
CA MET A 90 7.19 -5.97 8.35
C MET A 90 7.53 -7.39 7.84
N TRP A 91 7.64 -7.57 6.52
CA TRP A 91 7.97 -8.82 5.85
C TRP A 91 9.21 -8.68 4.95
N GLU A 92 10.18 -7.83 5.32
CA GLU A 92 11.39 -7.60 4.53
C GLU A 92 12.26 -8.86 4.33
N ASP A 93 12.17 -9.81 5.25
CA ASP A 93 12.83 -11.10 5.21
C ASP A 93 12.09 -12.16 4.36
N HIS A 94 10.89 -11.86 3.89
CA HIS A 94 10.08 -12.79 3.10
C HIS A 94 10.67 -12.96 1.68
N PRO A 95 10.74 -14.18 1.11
CA PRO A 95 11.27 -14.42 -0.25
C PRO A 95 10.64 -13.59 -1.36
N ASP A 96 9.31 -13.40 -1.32
CA ASP A 96 8.57 -12.57 -2.28
C ASP A 96 8.74 -11.05 -2.08
N PHE A 97 9.49 -10.60 -1.07
CA PHE A 97 9.71 -9.17 -0.85
C PHE A 97 10.56 -8.59 -1.98
N LEU A 98 10.06 -7.54 -2.63
CA LEU A 98 10.73 -6.92 -3.77
C LEU A 98 11.57 -5.72 -3.32
N LYS A 99 12.77 -5.57 -3.89
CA LYS A 99 13.67 -4.42 -3.62
C LYS A 99 13.00 -3.07 -3.88
N GLU A 100 12.06 -3.00 -4.83
CA GLU A 100 11.31 -1.78 -5.15
C GLU A 100 10.55 -1.24 -3.93
N PHE A 101 10.06 -2.10 -3.02
CA PHE A 101 9.34 -1.67 -1.81
C PHE A 101 10.24 -0.89 -0.84
N LYS A 102 11.56 -0.85 -1.06
CA LYS A 102 12.52 -0.05 -0.28
C LYS A 102 12.80 1.33 -0.87
N ALA A 103 12.31 1.65 -2.08
CA ALA A 103 12.54 2.95 -2.71
C ALA A 103 11.90 4.08 -1.89
N HIS A 104 12.68 5.09 -1.49
CA HIS A 104 12.22 6.21 -0.65
C HIS A 104 11.39 7.24 -1.40
N SER A 105 11.38 7.17 -2.71
CA SER A 105 10.59 8.03 -3.56
C SER A 105 9.72 7.17 -4.47
N TRP A 106 8.50 7.65 -4.69
CA TRP A 106 7.70 7.24 -5.84
C TRP A 106 8.32 7.78 -7.14
N ASP A 107 9.19 8.80 -7.06
CA ASP A 107 10.14 9.21 -8.09
C ASP A 107 11.18 8.11 -8.33
N VAL A 108 10.79 7.11 -9.12
CA VAL A 108 11.73 6.35 -9.94
C VAL A 108 11.07 6.22 -11.31
N VAL A 109 10.99 7.34 -12.06
CA VAL A 109 11.42 7.51 -13.47
C VAL A 109 11.34 9.02 -13.77
N GLY A 110 12.47 9.74 -13.74
CA GLY A 110 12.51 11.14 -14.23
C GLY A 110 13.62 12.07 -13.73
N ALA A 111 14.43 11.70 -12.72
CA ALA A 111 15.62 12.49 -12.38
C ALA A 111 16.82 12.01 -13.21
N VAL A 112 16.90 12.57 -14.43
CA VAL A 112 17.93 12.44 -15.50
C VAL A 112 17.91 11.13 -16.28
#